data_AF-A0A2R6LV21-F1
#
_entry.id   AF-A0A2R6LV21-F1
#
_cell.length_a   1.000
_cell.length_b   1.000
_cell.length_c   1.000
_cell.angle_alpha   90.00
_cell.angle_beta   90.00
_cell.angle_gamma   90.00
#
_symmetry.space_group_name_H-M   'P 1'
#
loop_
_entity.id
_entity.type
_entity.pdbx_description
1 polymer ?
#
loop_
_entity_poly.entity_id
_entity_poly.type
_entity_poly.pdbx_seq_one_letter_code
_entity_poly.pdbx_strand_id
1 'polypeptide(L)'
;MTDDDLENKSKGQLIKVAGQLRDRRNELNQMASERASERDDLNAKTREKVDEAQEHREKRDELNEQVQEHKEKRNELNAEANELFDKVDGMKEDLELDEGNSVDQLKEEIEDLEFKQQTEVLSTEDERELIEKIEDKREQLADRKEKLNSTGDLEELKEEAQEVRAEASKHHQKVTELADDAQEHHNQMIEAYREADDIRDEADEWHDKFVEAQEAADRH
;
A
#
# COMPACT_ATOMS: atom_id res chain seq x y z
N MET A 1 -43.72 -42.20 74.83
CA MET A 1 -42.94 -41.03 74.41
C MET A 1 -43.71 -39.82 74.87
N THR A 2 -43.06 -38.85 75.51
CA THR A 2 -43.72 -37.61 75.93
C THR A 2 -43.81 -36.64 74.73
N ASP A 3 -44.75 -35.70 74.75
CA ASP A 3 -44.84 -34.67 73.70
C ASP A 3 -43.54 -33.87 73.57
N ASP A 4 -42.84 -33.62 74.69
CA ASP A 4 -41.51 -32.99 74.74
C ASP A 4 -40.43 -33.81 74.00
N ASP A 5 -40.47 -35.15 74.04
CA ASP A 5 -39.52 -36.02 73.32
C ASP A 5 -39.78 -36.00 71.80
N LEU A 6 -41.05 -35.91 71.40
CA LEU A 6 -41.46 -35.81 69.99
C LEU A 6 -41.11 -34.42 69.42
N GLU A 7 -41.31 -33.37 70.21
CA GLU A 7 -41.01 -31.98 69.84
C GLU A 7 -39.50 -31.73 69.74
N ASN A 8 -38.70 -32.26 70.67
CA ASN A 8 -37.24 -32.18 70.60
C ASN A 8 -36.64 -32.98 69.43
N LYS A 9 -37.20 -34.16 69.10
CA LYS A 9 -36.81 -34.91 67.89
C LYS A 9 -37.13 -34.15 66.61
N SER A 10 -38.31 -33.51 66.55
CA SER A 10 -38.73 -32.67 65.42
C SER A 10 -37.82 -31.44 65.25
N LYS A 11 -37.49 -30.76 66.36
CA LYS A 11 -36.55 -29.63 66.37
C LYS A 11 -35.13 -30.02 65.95
N GLY A 12 -34.65 -31.18 66.39
CA GLY A 12 -33.35 -31.73 65.97
C GLY A 12 -33.29 -32.07 64.48
N GLN A 13 -34.38 -32.60 63.91
CA GLN A 13 -34.50 -32.83 62.46
C GLN A 13 -34.51 -31.52 61.67
N LEU A 14 -35.24 -30.50 62.13
CA LEU A 14 -35.26 -29.18 61.51
C LEU A 14 -33.88 -28.51 61.52
N ILE A 15 -33.13 -28.61 62.62
CA ILE A 15 -31.75 -28.08 62.70
C ILE A 15 -30.83 -28.81 61.70
N LYS A 16 -30.97 -30.14 61.56
CA LYS A 16 -30.19 -30.92 60.60
C LYS A 16 -30.51 -30.52 59.15
N VAL A 17 -31.79 -30.37 58.82
CA VAL A 17 -32.22 -29.92 57.48
C VAL A 17 -31.75 -28.49 57.19
N ALA A 18 -31.86 -27.59 58.16
CA ALA A 18 -31.35 -26.21 58.03
C ALA A 18 -29.83 -26.17 57.83
N GLY A 19 -29.08 -27.04 58.52
CA GLY A 19 -27.63 -27.21 58.31
C GLY A 19 -27.32 -27.69 56.89
N GLN A 20 -28.03 -28.70 56.39
CA GLN A 20 -27.85 -29.22 55.03
C GLN A 20 -28.19 -28.17 53.95
N LEU A 21 -29.26 -27.40 54.14
CA LEU A 21 -29.63 -26.31 53.23
C LEU A 21 -28.56 -25.20 53.23
N ARG A 22 -28.04 -24.83 54.41
CA ARG A 22 -26.95 -23.86 54.53
C ARG A 22 -25.68 -24.35 53.82
N ASP A 23 -25.29 -25.61 54.01
CA ASP A 23 -24.11 -26.18 53.37
C ASP A 23 -24.27 -26.20 51.85
N ARG A 24 -25.46 -26.61 51.37
CA ARG A 24 -25.79 -26.61 49.94
C ARG A 24 -25.76 -25.21 49.32
N ARG A 25 -26.32 -24.21 50.02
CA ARG A 25 -26.27 -22.81 49.59
C ARG A 25 -24.83 -22.30 49.52
N ASN A 26 -23.99 -22.62 50.51
CA ASN A 26 -22.58 -22.21 50.50
C ASN A 26 -21.81 -22.85 49.33
N GLU A 27 -22.08 -24.12 49.03
CA GLU A 27 -21.51 -24.83 47.87
C GLU A 27 -21.92 -24.16 46.54
N LEU A 28 -23.21 -23.82 46.39
CA LEU A 28 -23.72 -23.11 45.20
C LEU A 28 -23.13 -21.71 45.06
N ASN A 29 -22.99 -20.98 46.16
CA ASN A 29 -22.31 -19.67 46.17
C ASN A 29 -20.83 -19.78 45.81
N GLN A 30 -20.14 -20.84 46.25
CA GLN A 30 -18.76 -21.08 45.84
C GLN A 30 -18.68 -21.32 44.33
N MET A 31 -19.53 -22.19 43.78
CA MET A 31 -19.60 -22.43 42.34
C MET A 31 -19.92 -21.15 41.56
N ALA A 32 -20.83 -20.31 42.06
CA ALA A 32 -21.13 -19.02 41.47
C ALA A 32 -19.89 -18.12 41.47
N SER A 33 -19.16 -18.04 42.58
CA SER A 33 -17.92 -17.24 42.66
C SER A 33 -16.85 -17.73 41.68
N GLU A 34 -16.68 -19.05 41.53
CA GLU A 34 -15.75 -19.63 40.56
C GLU A 34 -16.15 -19.29 39.12
N ARG A 35 -17.44 -19.46 38.77
CA ARG A 35 -17.98 -19.11 37.45
C ARG A 35 -17.84 -17.61 37.14
N ALA A 36 -18.05 -16.75 38.14
CA ALA A 36 -17.86 -15.32 38.00
C ALA A 36 -16.39 -14.95 37.74
N SER A 37 -15.44 -15.62 38.41
CA SER A 37 -14.01 -15.43 38.18
C SER A 37 -13.63 -15.80 36.75
N GLU A 38 -14.06 -16.97 36.26
CA GLU A 38 -13.77 -17.41 34.88
C GLU A 38 -14.35 -16.45 33.84
N ARG A 39 -15.59 -15.98 34.05
CA ARG A 39 -16.20 -14.94 33.20
C ARG A 39 -15.35 -13.66 33.19
N ASP A 40 -14.91 -13.20 34.36
CA ASP A 40 -14.16 -11.96 34.49
C ASP A 40 -12.77 -12.07 33.84
N ASP A 41 -12.12 -13.23 33.95
CA ASP A 41 -10.85 -13.54 33.29
C ASP A 41 -11.01 -13.59 31.75
N LEU A 42 -12.09 -14.18 31.24
CA LEU A 42 -12.40 -14.18 29.80
C LEU A 42 -12.71 -12.76 29.30
N ASN A 43 -13.50 -11.99 30.05
CA ASN A 43 -13.77 -10.58 29.71
C ASN A 43 -12.51 -9.73 29.69
N ALA A 44 -11.53 -10.00 30.57
CA ALA A 44 -10.24 -9.33 30.53
C ALA A 44 -9.49 -9.69 29.23
N LYS A 45 -9.44 -10.96 28.84
CA LYS A 45 -8.84 -11.41 27.57
C LYS A 45 -9.54 -10.83 26.35
N THR A 46 -10.88 -10.73 26.36
CA THR A 46 -11.63 -10.06 25.28
C THR A 46 -11.16 -8.61 25.12
N ARG A 47 -10.95 -7.87 26.21
CA ARG A 47 -10.45 -6.49 26.15
C ARG A 47 -9.05 -6.44 25.56
N GLU A 48 -8.14 -7.31 26.00
CA GLU A 48 -6.79 -7.40 25.45
C GLU A 48 -6.81 -7.63 23.93
N LYS A 49 -7.68 -8.52 23.43
CA LYS A 49 -7.83 -8.78 22.00
C LYS A 49 -8.47 -7.64 21.22
N VAL A 50 -9.42 -6.93 21.82
CA VAL A 50 -9.99 -5.70 21.24
C VAL A 50 -8.93 -4.61 21.15
N ASP A 51 -8.11 -4.44 22.18
CA ASP A 51 -7.03 -3.45 22.21
C ASP A 51 -5.97 -3.79 21.14
N GLU A 52 -5.56 -5.07 21.03
CA GLU A 52 -4.69 -5.57 19.95
C GLU A 52 -5.26 -5.24 18.56
N ALA A 53 -6.55 -5.49 18.34
CA ALA A 53 -7.21 -5.16 17.08
C ALA A 53 -7.22 -3.64 16.80
N GLN A 54 -7.42 -2.81 17.84
CA GLN A 54 -7.37 -1.36 17.70
C GLN A 54 -5.98 -0.87 17.32
N GLU A 55 -4.92 -1.41 17.92
CA GLU A 55 -3.55 -1.06 17.55
C GLU A 55 -3.25 -1.40 16.08
N HIS A 56 -3.67 -2.57 15.60
CA HIS A 56 -3.51 -2.93 14.20
C HIS A 56 -4.30 -2.02 13.26
N ARG A 57 -5.49 -1.58 13.69
CA ARG A 57 -6.28 -0.61 12.94
C ARG A 57 -5.55 0.73 12.81
N GLU A 58 -5.00 1.25 13.90
CA GLU A 58 -4.28 2.53 13.90
C GLU A 58 -3.04 2.45 12.99
N LYS A 59 -2.24 1.39 13.12
CA LYS A 59 -1.07 1.15 12.24
C LYS A 59 -1.48 1.06 10.77
N ARG A 60 -2.55 0.33 10.46
CA ARG A 60 -3.09 0.24 9.09
C ARG A 60 -3.50 1.61 8.57
N ASP A 61 -4.19 2.41 9.38
CA ASP A 61 -4.70 3.72 8.98
C ASP A 61 -3.52 4.69 8.71
N GLU A 62 -2.47 4.66 9.54
CA GLU A 62 -1.23 5.40 9.31
C GLU A 62 -0.51 4.97 8.02
N LEU A 63 -0.36 3.66 7.78
CA LEU A 63 0.25 3.16 6.55
C LEU A 63 -0.56 3.56 5.31
N ASN A 64 -1.90 3.54 5.41
CA ASN A 64 -2.77 3.97 4.31
C ASN A 64 -2.61 5.47 4.00
N GLU A 65 -2.39 6.32 5.01
CA GLU A 65 -2.08 7.73 4.81
C GLU A 65 -0.76 7.89 4.05
N GLN A 66 0.29 7.17 4.47
CA GLN A 66 1.58 7.18 3.76
C GLN A 66 1.47 6.65 2.32
N VAL A 67 0.63 5.63 2.09
CA VAL A 67 0.32 5.13 0.74
C VAL A 67 -0.27 6.24 -0.13
N GLN A 68 -1.18 7.06 0.39
CA GLN A 68 -1.76 8.18 -0.37
C GLN A 68 -0.72 9.26 -0.66
N GLU A 69 0.08 9.65 0.33
CA GLU A 69 1.13 10.64 0.15
C GLU A 69 2.13 10.22 -0.95
N HIS A 70 2.57 8.96 -0.94
CA HIS A 70 3.46 8.44 -1.97
C HIS A 70 2.78 8.28 -3.34
N LYS A 71 1.47 8.02 -3.39
CA LYS A 71 0.70 8.02 -4.66
C LYS A 71 0.63 9.41 -5.26
N GLU A 72 0.39 10.43 -4.44
CA GLU A 72 0.35 11.83 -4.86
C GLU A 72 1.71 12.26 -5.43
N LYS A 73 2.79 12.10 -4.66
CA LYS A 73 4.16 12.39 -5.11
C LYS A 73 4.53 11.65 -6.39
N ARG A 74 4.22 10.35 -6.48
CA ARG A 74 4.44 9.56 -7.71
C ARG A 74 3.70 10.15 -8.91
N ASN A 75 2.44 10.56 -8.73
CA ASN A 75 1.63 11.10 -9.82
C ASN A 75 2.16 12.47 -10.27
N GLU A 76 2.59 13.32 -9.33
CA GLU A 76 3.23 14.60 -9.62
C GLU A 76 4.52 14.41 -10.42
N LEU A 77 5.44 13.55 -9.95
CA LEU A 77 6.69 13.25 -10.65
C LEU A 77 6.45 12.62 -12.04
N ASN A 78 5.43 11.74 -12.18
CA ASN A 78 5.09 11.21 -13.50
C ASN A 78 4.55 12.28 -14.44
N ALA A 79 3.78 13.25 -13.94
CA ALA A 79 3.31 14.38 -14.75
C ALA A 79 4.49 15.25 -15.19
N GLU A 80 5.40 15.59 -14.27
CA GLU A 80 6.62 16.33 -14.56
C GLU A 80 7.52 15.62 -15.58
N ALA A 81 7.76 14.31 -15.40
CA ALA A 81 8.53 13.52 -16.35
C ALA A 81 7.87 13.50 -17.75
N ASN A 82 6.55 13.38 -17.83
CA ASN A 82 5.84 13.44 -19.11
C ASN A 82 5.98 14.81 -19.77
N GLU A 83 5.86 15.91 -19.03
CA GLU A 83 6.07 17.25 -19.58
C GLU A 83 7.50 17.44 -20.11
N LEU A 84 8.51 16.87 -19.43
CA LEU A 84 9.89 16.89 -19.91
C LEU A 84 10.05 16.04 -21.18
N PHE A 85 9.46 14.84 -21.25
CA PHE A 85 9.48 14.03 -22.46
C PHE A 85 8.76 14.70 -23.63
N ASP A 86 7.62 15.36 -23.39
CA ASP A 86 6.89 16.11 -24.40
C ASP A 86 7.72 17.29 -24.94
N LYS A 87 8.47 17.99 -24.08
CA LYS A 87 9.43 19.02 -24.49
C LYS A 87 10.57 18.44 -25.32
N VAL A 88 11.14 17.31 -24.89
CA VAL A 88 12.20 16.61 -25.62
C VAL A 88 11.71 16.21 -27.02
N ASP A 89 10.51 15.64 -27.12
CA ASP A 89 9.96 15.21 -28.40
C ASP A 89 9.59 16.40 -29.29
N GLY A 90 9.06 17.50 -28.73
CA GLY A 90 8.84 18.75 -29.46
C GLY A 90 10.14 19.35 -29.99
N MET A 91 11.22 19.35 -29.21
CA MET A 91 12.53 19.81 -29.66
C MET A 91 13.11 18.91 -30.76
N LYS A 92 12.89 17.59 -30.72
CA LYS A 92 13.31 16.69 -31.81
C LYS A 92 12.58 16.99 -33.11
N GLU A 93 11.29 17.28 -33.02
CA GLU A 93 10.44 17.64 -34.17
C GLU A 93 10.87 18.99 -34.75
N ASP A 94 11.07 20.02 -33.92
CA ASP A 94 11.55 21.35 -34.34
C ASP A 94 12.93 21.29 -35.02
N LEU A 95 13.80 20.39 -34.56
CA LEU A 95 15.13 20.18 -35.13
C LEU A 95 15.12 19.22 -36.34
N GLU A 96 13.96 18.70 -36.74
CA GLU A 96 13.79 17.72 -37.83
C GLU A 96 14.81 16.57 -37.71
N LEU A 97 15.11 16.12 -36.48
CA LEU A 97 16.20 15.16 -36.24
C LEU A 97 15.94 13.82 -36.92
N ASP A 98 14.67 13.46 -37.13
CA ASP A 98 14.25 12.23 -37.81
C ASP A 98 14.13 12.36 -39.35
N GLU A 99 14.32 13.56 -39.93
CA GLU A 99 14.18 13.79 -41.38
C GLU A 99 15.51 14.07 -42.09
N GLY A 100 15.60 13.64 -43.36
CA GLY A 100 16.70 13.95 -44.27
C GLY A 100 17.94 13.04 -44.21
N ASN A 101 18.92 13.33 -45.07
CA ASN A 101 20.18 12.60 -45.15
C ASN A 101 21.05 12.89 -43.91
N SER A 102 21.82 11.89 -43.47
CA SER A 102 22.77 12.07 -42.37
C SER A 102 23.90 13.02 -42.77
N VAL A 103 24.56 13.60 -41.77
CA VAL A 103 25.74 14.47 -41.97
C VAL A 103 26.81 13.77 -42.82
N ASP A 104 26.99 12.46 -42.67
CA ASP A 104 27.99 11.71 -43.43
C ASP A 104 27.52 11.39 -44.85
N GLN A 105 26.24 11.10 -45.06
CA GLN A 105 25.65 10.95 -46.40
C GLN A 105 25.73 12.26 -47.20
N LEU A 106 25.43 13.39 -46.58
CA LEU A 106 25.53 14.71 -47.24
C LEU A 106 26.99 15.04 -47.63
N LYS A 107 27.97 14.70 -46.80
CA LYS A 107 29.40 14.87 -47.13
C LYS A 107 29.80 14.00 -48.32
N GLU A 108 29.43 12.72 -48.31
CA GLU A 108 29.75 11.77 -49.39
C GLU A 108 29.11 12.23 -50.71
N GLU A 109 27.84 12.65 -50.69
CA GLU A 109 27.15 13.19 -51.86
C GLU A 109 27.79 14.49 -52.39
N ILE A 110 28.26 15.38 -51.51
CA ILE A 110 28.98 16.59 -51.92
C ILE A 110 30.32 16.22 -52.57
N GLU A 111 31.07 15.29 -51.97
CA GLU A 111 32.38 14.87 -52.45
C GLU A 111 32.27 14.17 -53.82
N ASP A 112 31.24 13.35 -54.02
CA ASP A 112 30.91 12.72 -55.30
C ASP A 112 30.56 13.76 -56.39
N LEU A 113 29.75 14.77 -56.06
CA LEU A 113 29.37 15.83 -56.99
C LEU A 113 30.56 16.75 -57.33
N GLU A 114 31.41 17.06 -56.36
CA GLU A 114 32.66 17.81 -56.56
C GLU A 114 33.66 17.03 -57.41
N PHE A 115 33.77 15.71 -57.19
CA PHE A 115 34.59 14.84 -58.03
C PHE A 115 34.08 14.81 -59.46
N LYS A 116 32.76 14.74 -59.65
CA LYS A 116 32.13 14.81 -60.98
C LYS A 116 32.41 16.15 -61.67
N GLN A 117 32.31 17.26 -60.94
CA GLN A 117 32.65 18.60 -61.45
C GLN A 117 34.09 18.69 -61.93
N GLN A 118 35.04 18.08 -61.21
CA GLN A 118 36.47 18.14 -61.53
C GLN A 118 36.90 17.22 -62.68
N THR A 119 36.18 16.11 -62.90
CA THR A 119 36.63 15.03 -63.79
C THR A 119 35.82 14.90 -65.07
N GLU A 120 34.57 15.39 -65.11
CA GLU A 120 33.72 15.34 -66.30
C GLU A 120 33.80 16.64 -67.13
N VAL A 121 33.74 16.49 -68.46
CA VAL A 121 33.62 17.63 -69.38
C VAL A 121 32.15 17.96 -69.53
N LEU A 122 31.67 18.95 -68.77
CA LEU A 122 30.28 19.38 -68.75
C LEU A 122 30.04 20.57 -69.69
N SER A 123 28.79 20.75 -70.10
CA SER A 123 28.38 22.00 -70.73
C SER A 123 28.32 23.12 -69.68
N THR A 124 28.40 24.38 -70.10
CA THR A 124 28.31 25.53 -69.17
C THR A 124 26.96 25.58 -68.42
N GLU A 125 25.93 24.98 -68.98
CA GLU A 125 24.60 24.90 -68.37
C GLU A 125 24.56 23.78 -67.31
N ASP A 126 25.07 22.59 -67.64
CA ASP A 126 25.16 21.46 -66.71
C ASP A 126 26.12 21.72 -65.54
N GLU A 127 27.22 22.45 -65.79
CA GLU A 127 28.18 22.84 -64.76
C GLU A 127 27.56 23.82 -63.75
N ARG A 128 26.72 24.75 -64.22
CA ARG A 128 25.97 25.65 -63.33
C ARG A 128 24.97 24.91 -62.47
N GLU A 129 24.22 23.97 -63.07
CA GLU A 129 23.24 23.16 -62.34
C GLU A 129 23.92 22.24 -61.31
N LEU A 130 25.12 21.74 -61.62
CA LEU A 130 25.93 20.94 -60.69
C LEU A 130 26.43 21.78 -59.51
N ILE A 131 26.91 23.01 -59.77
CA ILE A 131 27.35 23.94 -58.73
C ILE A 131 26.19 24.29 -57.79
N GLU A 132 25.01 24.58 -58.34
CA GLU A 132 23.81 24.89 -57.56
C GLU A 132 23.43 23.71 -56.64
N LYS A 133 23.49 22.47 -57.13
CA LYS A 133 23.27 21.26 -56.31
C LYS A 133 24.30 21.08 -55.20
N ILE A 134 25.56 21.42 -55.44
CA ILE A 134 26.62 21.36 -54.42
C ILE A 134 26.39 22.43 -53.35
N GLU A 135 26.01 23.64 -53.74
CA GLU A 135 25.67 24.73 -52.81
C GLU A 135 24.46 24.38 -51.94
N ASP A 136 23.38 23.89 -52.53
CA ASP A 136 22.19 23.41 -51.80
C ASP A 136 22.56 22.33 -50.77
N LYS A 137 23.38 21.34 -51.16
CA LYS A 137 23.81 20.28 -50.23
C LYS A 137 24.73 20.79 -49.14
N ARG A 138 25.58 21.78 -49.41
CA ARG A 138 26.43 22.42 -48.40
C ARG A 138 25.60 23.23 -47.40
N GLU A 139 24.54 23.89 -47.86
CA GLU A 139 23.58 24.57 -46.99
C GLU A 139 22.85 23.57 -46.08
N GLN A 140 22.35 22.47 -46.65
CA GLN A 140 21.75 21.37 -45.88
C GLN A 140 22.73 20.76 -44.86
N LEU A 141 24.00 20.58 -45.22
CA LEU A 141 25.03 20.07 -44.33
C LEU A 141 25.33 21.05 -43.17
N ALA A 142 25.32 22.36 -43.44
CA ALA A 142 25.53 23.38 -42.42
C ALA A 142 24.36 23.40 -41.43
N ASP A 143 23.12 23.42 -41.92
CA ASP A 143 21.89 23.35 -41.12
C ASP A 143 21.85 22.08 -40.25
N ARG A 144 22.16 20.91 -40.83
CA ARG A 144 22.20 19.64 -40.10
C ARG A 144 23.26 19.63 -38.99
N LYS A 145 24.42 20.26 -39.20
CA LYS A 145 25.47 20.38 -38.17
C LYS A 145 25.08 21.34 -37.05
N GLU A 146 24.39 22.43 -37.37
CA GLU A 146 23.86 23.36 -36.36
C GLU A 146 22.81 22.68 -35.48
N LYS A 147 21.84 21.98 -36.10
CA LYS A 147 20.85 21.15 -35.41
C LYS A 147 21.49 20.11 -34.48
N LEU A 148 22.58 19.46 -34.92
CA LEU A 148 23.34 18.49 -34.11
C LEU A 148 24.04 19.12 -32.91
N ASN A 149 24.56 20.35 -33.01
CA ASN A 149 25.14 21.03 -31.85
C ASN A 149 24.08 21.38 -30.80
N SER A 150 22.85 21.66 -31.22
CA SER A 150 21.70 21.92 -30.34
C SER A 150 21.14 20.66 -29.65
N THR A 151 21.64 19.46 -29.98
CA THR A 151 21.21 18.21 -29.30
C THR A 151 21.78 18.03 -27.90
N GLY A 152 22.78 18.81 -27.49
CA GLY A 152 23.33 18.77 -26.13
C GLY A 152 22.27 19.06 -25.06
N ASP A 153 21.49 20.12 -25.26
CA ASP A 153 20.39 20.52 -24.36
C ASP A 153 19.27 19.46 -24.35
N LEU A 154 19.09 18.75 -25.47
CA LEU A 154 18.08 17.71 -25.64
C LEU A 154 18.43 16.44 -24.85
N GLU A 155 19.72 16.06 -24.83
CA GLU A 155 20.17 14.92 -24.03
C GLU A 155 20.13 15.25 -22.52
N GLU A 156 20.45 16.48 -22.11
CA GLU A 156 20.32 16.92 -20.71
C GLU A 156 18.86 16.87 -20.22
N LEU A 157 17.90 17.40 -20.99
CA LEU A 157 16.48 17.32 -20.66
C LEU A 157 15.97 15.88 -20.61
N LYS A 158 16.49 15.02 -21.47
CA LYS A 158 16.13 13.60 -21.50
C LYS A 158 16.69 12.85 -20.29
N GLU A 159 17.91 13.15 -19.86
CA GLU A 159 18.50 12.63 -18.62
C GLU A 159 17.66 13.08 -17.42
N GLU A 160 17.31 14.37 -17.33
CA GLU A 160 16.44 14.90 -16.26
C GLU A 160 15.08 14.18 -16.23
N ALA A 161 14.42 14.01 -17.38
CA ALA A 161 13.15 13.29 -17.48
C ALA A 161 13.27 11.82 -17.00
N GLN A 162 14.40 11.17 -17.29
CA GLN A 162 14.67 9.81 -16.84
C GLN A 162 14.91 9.73 -15.32
N GLU A 163 15.61 10.70 -14.75
CA GLU A 163 15.84 10.79 -13.30
C GLU A 163 14.53 10.98 -12.54
N VAL A 164 13.69 11.93 -12.97
CA VAL A 164 12.35 12.17 -12.38
C VAL A 164 11.48 10.91 -12.48
N ARG A 165 11.49 10.22 -13.62
CA ARG A 165 10.77 8.94 -13.80
C ARG A 165 11.30 7.82 -12.90
N ALA A 166 12.61 7.78 -12.67
CA ALA A 166 13.23 6.84 -11.75
C ALA A 166 12.80 7.12 -10.30
N GLU A 167 12.68 8.38 -9.91
CA GLU A 167 12.15 8.78 -8.60
C GLU A 167 10.66 8.41 -8.45
N ALA A 168 9.83 8.65 -9.45
CA ALA A 168 8.45 8.19 -9.47
C ALA A 168 8.35 6.66 -9.31
N SER A 169 9.27 5.91 -9.93
CA SER A 169 9.34 4.45 -9.80
C SER A 169 9.66 4.01 -8.36
N LYS A 170 10.52 4.73 -7.64
CA LYS A 170 10.80 4.47 -6.21
C LYS A 170 9.54 4.68 -5.36
N HIS A 171 8.80 5.76 -5.60
CA HIS A 171 7.54 5.99 -4.91
C HIS A 171 6.48 4.92 -5.23
N HIS A 172 6.45 4.41 -6.46
CA HIS A 172 5.59 3.27 -6.81
C HIS A 172 5.95 2.02 -6.00
N GLN A 173 7.23 1.67 -5.89
CA GLN A 173 7.68 0.55 -5.05
C GLN A 173 7.24 0.75 -3.60
N LYS A 174 7.43 1.96 -3.06
CA LYS A 174 7.04 2.26 -1.68
C LYS A 174 5.54 2.17 -1.44
N VAL A 175 4.72 2.61 -2.40
CA VAL A 175 3.26 2.44 -2.37
C VAL A 175 2.87 0.96 -2.27
N THR A 176 3.53 0.10 -3.04
CA THR A 176 3.23 -1.34 -3.03
C THR A 176 3.61 -1.96 -1.69
N GLU A 177 4.83 -1.71 -1.20
CA GLU A 177 5.29 -2.21 0.10
C GLU A 177 4.36 -1.79 1.24
N LEU A 178 4.06 -0.49 1.35
CA LEU A 178 3.20 0.03 2.41
C LEU A 178 1.76 -0.49 2.30
N ALA A 179 1.27 -0.73 1.09
CA ALA A 179 -0.05 -1.29 0.88
C ALA A 179 -0.12 -2.76 1.30
N ASP A 180 0.93 -3.54 1.03
CA ASP A 180 1.05 -4.92 1.49
C ASP A 180 1.12 -4.99 3.02
N ASP A 181 1.94 -4.13 3.65
CA ASP A 181 2.05 -4.02 5.11
C ASP A 181 0.70 -3.60 5.75
N ALA A 182 0.01 -2.62 5.15
CA ALA A 182 -1.32 -2.20 5.61
C ALA A 182 -2.34 -3.35 5.51
N GLN A 183 -2.27 -4.14 4.45
CA GLN A 183 -3.14 -5.30 4.27
C GLN A 183 -2.84 -6.39 5.30
N GLU A 184 -1.58 -6.60 5.68
CA GLU A 184 -1.21 -7.52 6.76
C GLU A 184 -1.83 -7.10 8.09
N HIS A 185 -1.66 -5.82 8.48
CA HIS A 185 -2.29 -5.29 9.69
C HIS A 185 -3.82 -5.32 9.63
N HIS A 186 -4.42 -5.15 8.45
CA HIS A 186 -5.85 -5.35 8.29
C HIS A 186 -6.26 -6.79 8.59
N ASN A 187 -5.52 -7.78 8.09
CA ASN A 187 -5.82 -9.18 8.33
C ASN A 187 -5.67 -9.54 9.83
N GLN A 188 -4.58 -9.09 10.46
CA GLN A 188 -4.33 -9.27 11.89
C GLN A 188 -5.43 -8.63 12.75
N MET A 189 -5.84 -7.40 12.41
CA MET A 189 -6.97 -6.72 13.06
C MET A 189 -8.26 -7.57 13.00
N ILE A 190 -8.58 -8.13 11.84
CA ILE A 190 -9.79 -8.95 11.66
C ILE A 190 -9.70 -10.24 12.46
N GLU A 191 -8.54 -10.88 12.49
CA GLU A 191 -8.31 -12.09 13.29
C GLU A 191 -8.48 -11.81 14.79
N ALA A 192 -7.85 -10.74 15.30
CA ALA A 192 -7.98 -10.33 16.70
C ALA A 192 -9.44 -10.01 17.09
N TYR A 193 -10.22 -9.36 16.22
CA TYR A 193 -11.65 -9.15 16.48
C TYR A 193 -12.44 -10.44 16.53
N ARG A 194 -12.15 -11.41 15.64
CA ARG A 194 -12.81 -12.72 15.67
C ARG A 194 -12.50 -13.48 16.96
N GLU A 195 -11.23 -13.51 17.36
CA GLU A 195 -10.82 -14.12 18.62
C GLU A 195 -11.48 -13.44 19.82
N ALA A 196 -11.58 -12.10 19.81
CA ALA A 196 -12.27 -11.36 20.86
C ALA A 196 -13.76 -11.72 20.94
N ASP A 197 -14.43 -11.85 19.80
CA ASP A 197 -15.84 -12.27 19.72
C ASP A 197 -16.02 -13.70 20.23
N ASP A 198 -15.15 -14.65 19.85
CA ASP A 198 -15.20 -16.04 20.34
C ASP A 198 -15.02 -16.12 21.86
N ILE A 199 -14.04 -15.38 22.41
CA ILE A 199 -13.81 -15.32 23.88
C ILE A 199 -15.01 -14.67 24.58
N ARG A 200 -15.63 -13.65 23.97
CA ARG A 200 -16.81 -13.00 24.54
C ARG A 200 -17.98 -13.97 24.62
N ASP A 201 -18.22 -14.76 23.57
CA ASP A 201 -19.27 -15.76 23.56
C ASP A 201 -19.04 -16.81 24.67
N GLU A 202 -17.79 -17.25 24.89
CA GLU A 202 -17.44 -18.10 26.02
C GLU A 202 -17.71 -17.42 27.38
N ALA A 203 -17.36 -16.14 27.51
CA ALA A 203 -17.62 -15.36 28.73
C ALA A 203 -19.12 -15.27 29.02
N ASP A 204 -19.95 -15.07 28.00
CA ASP A 204 -21.41 -15.03 28.13
C ASP A 204 -21.97 -16.39 28.59
N GLU A 205 -21.44 -17.52 28.10
CA GLU A 205 -21.81 -18.83 28.64
C GLU A 205 -21.47 -19.00 30.13
N TRP A 206 -20.31 -18.50 30.56
CA TRP A 206 -19.93 -18.51 31.98
C TRP A 206 -20.81 -17.58 32.80
N HIS A 207 -21.25 -16.47 32.22
CA HIS A 207 -22.21 -15.58 32.85
C HIS A 207 -23.56 -16.27 33.08
N ASP A 208 -24.10 -16.96 32.08
CA ASP A 208 -25.34 -17.72 32.20
C ASP A 208 -25.23 -18.79 33.30
N LYS A 209 -24.14 -19.56 33.30
CA LYS A 209 -23.85 -20.55 34.35
C LYS A 209 -23.76 -19.87 35.72
N PHE A 210 -23.13 -18.71 35.83
CA PHE A 210 -23.07 -17.95 37.09
C PHE A 210 -24.47 -17.57 37.60
N VAL A 211 -25.32 -17.03 36.73
CA VAL A 211 -26.69 -16.64 37.06
C VAL A 211 -27.50 -17.85 37.54
N GLU A 212 -27.41 -18.99 36.84
CA GLU A 212 -28.07 -20.23 37.27
C GLU A 212 -27.64 -20.69 38.68
N ALA A 213 -26.33 -20.64 38.97
CA ALA A 213 -25.81 -21.04 40.28
C ALA A 213 -26.27 -20.09 41.39
N GLN A 214 -26.30 -18.78 41.11
CA GLN A 214 -26.78 -17.78 42.05
C GLN A 214 -28.28 -17.94 42.33
N GLU A 215 -29.11 -18.10 41.29
CA GLU A 215 -30.54 -18.33 41.46
C GLU A 215 -30.85 -19.64 42.20
N ALA A 216 -30.01 -20.67 42.03
CA ALA A 216 -30.14 -21.92 42.77
C ALA A 216 -29.77 -21.74 44.25
N ALA A 217 -28.75 -20.93 44.56
CA ALA A 217 -28.38 -20.59 45.92
C ALA A 217 -29.49 -19.77 46.62
N ASP A 218 -30.07 -18.80 45.93
CA ASP A 218 -31.12 -17.93 46.49
C ASP A 218 -32.45 -18.66 46.75
N ARG A 219 -32.66 -19.83 46.12
CA ARG A 219 -33.83 -20.70 46.34
C ARG A 219 -33.73 -21.60 47.59
N HIS A 220 -32.57 -21.66 48.27
CA HIS A 220 -32.29 -22.56 49.40
C HIS A 220 -31.93 -21.83 50.70
#